data_AF-A0A959WMG9-F1
#
_entry.id   AF-A0A959WMG9-F1
#
_cell.length_a   1.000
_cell.length_b   1.000
_cell.length_c   1.000
_cell.angle_alpha   90.00
_cell.angle_beta   90.00
_cell.angle_gamma   90.00
#
_symmetry.space_group_name_H-M   'P 1'
#
loop_
_entity.id
_entity.type
_entity.pdbx_description
1 polymer ?
#
loop_
_entity_poly.entity_id
_entity_poly.type
_entity_poly.pdbx_seq_one_letter_code
_entity_poly.pdbx_strand_id
1 'polypeptide(L)'
;MSRIRRDRQSGQSLVSVIGLTSVVALLVIASLTWARSTTSQGARDVREDRALQAAEAGLQQYISRMVENPGYVSQYVDKAEDPRTATASGQVVGPGNAWPSGQTQWTYSGPPTTWMPLDDQRFGQASYSLRVNNENGLVVQSTARVMPSGGKNPVERSVQATIAPISISDFQMIANTSIAYGSAATTEGKLWSAGDISHAGTAKERLYAANYVCRSGGLPCSNSQATNSAFTKGAFDKATTPSFNDAAPQIDFTAFTQDMVNIKNAAQATGVYRNDGTAKAWMVQFLSSGSVRVWKITGNPNLETSVGTLQCPETITMPGGAQPFYMYFEQPVVVGNGNSVTDSCSATSGSRASVVDGQVTLVSASNVYIGNDIDYETSGDDVLGLIAGGEMIMANYTPTNLNWRAATLAQNGQWRTAAGYSGNHGQLVFRGSTATSNGGYANMFNSRSYLYDTTLKSLRPPLFPTLEGDWDVSKWREVTPPS
;
A
#
# COMPACT_ATOMS: atom_id res chain seq x y z
N MET A 1 -18.02 106.70 -2.24
CA MET A 1 -17.38 105.43 -1.85
C MET A 1 -18.16 104.25 -2.43
N SER A 2 -17.46 103.36 -3.14
CA SER A 2 -17.80 101.94 -3.37
C SER A 2 -19.06 101.56 -4.20
N ARG A 3 -18.90 101.50 -5.53
CA ARG A 3 -19.68 100.62 -6.42
C ARG A 3 -18.80 100.15 -7.60
N ILE A 4 -17.94 99.15 -7.38
CA ILE A 4 -17.29 98.36 -8.43
C ILE A 4 -17.14 96.92 -7.91
N ARG A 5 -17.38 95.92 -8.79
CA ARG A 5 -17.11 94.47 -8.69
C ARG A 5 -18.24 93.57 -8.19
N ARG A 6 -19.16 93.22 -9.10
CA ARG A 6 -19.88 91.93 -9.13
C ARG A 6 -20.33 91.74 -10.56
N ASP A 7 -19.56 91.01 -11.38
CA ASP A 7 -20.05 90.41 -12.66
C ASP A 7 -19.00 89.54 -13.41
N ARG A 8 -17.89 89.14 -12.78
CA ARG A 8 -16.90 88.22 -13.40
C ARG A 8 -16.84 86.81 -12.80
N GLN A 9 -17.75 86.44 -11.90
CA GLN A 9 -17.70 85.16 -11.16
C GLN A 9 -18.69 84.08 -11.63
N SER A 10 -19.64 84.38 -12.53
CA SER A 10 -20.66 83.41 -12.98
C SER A 10 -20.17 82.44 -14.07
N GLY A 11 -19.11 82.77 -14.81
CA GLY A 11 -18.53 81.87 -15.82
C GLY A 11 -17.57 80.83 -15.24
N GLN A 12 -16.85 81.15 -14.16
CA GLN A 12 -15.91 80.21 -13.52
C GLN A 12 -16.61 79.15 -12.67
N SER A 13 -17.78 79.46 -12.09
CA SER A 13 -18.59 78.50 -11.34
C SER A 13 -19.24 77.44 -12.24
N LEU A 14 -19.63 77.79 -13.46
CA LEU A 14 -20.20 76.81 -14.39
C LEU A 14 -19.13 75.82 -14.89
N VAL A 15 -17.92 76.31 -15.19
CA VAL A 15 -16.80 75.47 -15.65
C VAL A 15 -16.30 74.57 -14.53
N SER A 16 -16.25 75.03 -13.28
CA SER A 16 -15.84 74.19 -12.15
C SER A 16 -16.87 73.10 -11.83
N VAL A 17 -18.17 73.39 -11.94
CA VAL A 17 -19.23 72.38 -11.77
C VAL A 17 -19.18 71.33 -12.89
N ILE A 18 -18.99 71.74 -14.15
CA ILE A 18 -18.85 70.79 -15.27
C ILE A 18 -17.58 69.93 -15.09
N GLY A 19 -16.46 70.52 -14.66
CA GLY A 19 -15.23 69.78 -14.36
C GLY A 19 -15.37 68.81 -13.18
N LEU A 20 -16.11 69.18 -12.14
CA LEU A 20 -16.32 68.31 -10.98
C LEU A 20 -17.28 67.17 -11.31
N THR A 21 -18.35 67.45 -12.06
CA THR A 21 -19.31 66.43 -12.51
C THR A 21 -18.68 65.42 -13.47
N SER A 22 -17.77 65.82 -14.35
CA SER A 22 -17.07 64.89 -15.24
C SER A 22 -16.10 63.97 -14.49
N VAL A 23 -15.38 64.48 -13.49
CA VAL A 23 -14.52 63.66 -12.61
C VAL A 23 -15.34 62.67 -11.79
N VAL A 24 -16.48 63.10 -11.24
CA VAL A 24 -17.39 62.20 -10.50
C VAL A 24 -17.97 61.13 -11.42
N ALA A 25 -18.37 61.48 -12.65
CA ALA A 25 -18.85 60.50 -13.63
C ALA A 25 -17.80 59.45 -13.99
N LEU A 26 -16.53 59.86 -14.18
CA LEU A 26 -15.42 58.93 -14.43
C LEU A 26 -15.17 58.00 -13.23
N LEU A 27 -15.24 58.52 -12.00
CA LEU A 27 -15.10 57.71 -10.79
C LEU A 27 -16.23 56.68 -10.63
N VAL A 28 -17.47 57.05 -11.01
CA VAL A 28 -18.61 56.12 -11.02
C VAL A 28 -18.43 55.02 -12.06
N ILE A 29 -17.95 55.33 -13.26
CA ILE A 29 -17.67 54.33 -14.30
C ILE A 29 -16.54 53.39 -13.86
N ALA A 30 -15.47 53.93 -13.25
CA ALA A 30 -14.37 53.13 -12.74
C ALA A 30 -14.82 52.19 -11.61
N SER A 31 -15.64 52.67 -10.67
CA SER A 31 -16.15 51.83 -9.58
C SER A 31 -17.11 50.75 -10.06
N LEU A 32 -17.98 51.03 -11.04
CA LEU A 32 -18.84 50.05 -11.70
C LEU A 32 -18.01 48.97 -12.43
N THR A 33 -16.91 49.37 -13.08
CA THR A 33 -16.02 48.43 -13.78
C THR A 33 -15.28 47.53 -12.79
N TRP A 34 -14.77 48.11 -11.70
CA TRP A 34 -14.13 47.36 -10.63
C TRP A 34 -15.10 46.40 -9.93
N ALA A 35 -16.33 46.84 -9.61
CA ALA A 35 -17.37 46.01 -9.02
C ALA A 35 -17.79 44.84 -9.93
N ARG A 36 -17.87 45.06 -11.25
CA ARG A 36 -18.13 43.97 -12.21
C ARG A 36 -16.97 42.99 -12.27
N SER A 37 -15.73 43.49 -12.25
CA SER A 37 -14.52 42.65 -12.23
C SER A 37 -14.49 41.77 -10.99
N THR A 38 -14.67 42.33 -9.80
CA THR A 38 -14.65 41.58 -8.53
C THR A 38 -15.79 40.55 -8.46
N THR A 39 -16.99 40.89 -8.95
CA THR A 39 -18.11 39.95 -9.03
C THR A 39 -17.81 38.79 -9.98
N SER A 40 -17.22 39.08 -11.15
CA SER A 40 -16.85 38.05 -12.14
C SER A 40 -15.74 37.13 -11.64
N GLN A 41 -14.79 37.69 -10.88
CA GLN A 41 -13.68 36.97 -10.26
C GLN A 41 -14.18 36.07 -9.14
N GLY A 42 -14.96 36.59 -8.19
CA GLY A 42 -15.54 35.77 -7.12
C GLY A 42 -16.43 34.64 -7.65
N ALA A 43 -17.20 34.89 -8.72
CA ALA A 43 -17.98 33.83 -9.36
C ALA A 43 -17.12 32.76 -10.04
N ARG A 44 -15.92 33.13 -10.52
CA ARG A 44 -14.95 32.18 -11.09
C ARG A 44 -14.28 31.37 -9.99
N ASP A 45 -13.84 32.00 -8.91
CA ASP A 45 -13.19 31.33 -7.78
C ASP A 45 -14.12 30.26 -7.18
N VAL A 46 -15.41 30.58 -6.98
CA VAL A 46 -16.41 29.60 -6.53
C VAL A 46 -16.58 28.42 -7.50
N ARG A 47 -16.44 28.65 -8.81
CA ARG A 47 -16.50 27.56 -9.81
C ARG A 47 -15.22 26.73 -9.80
N GLU A 48 -14.08 27.35 -9.55
CA GLU A 48 -12.79 26.65 -9.42
C GLU A 48 -12.83 25.73 -8.20
N ASP A 49 -13.30 26.20 -7.05
CA ASP A 49 -13.48 25.38 -5.84
C ASP A 49 -14.46 24.24 -6.07
N ARG A 50 -15.60 24.50 -6.73
CA ARG A 50 -16.58 23.46 -7.08
C ARG A 50 -16.00 22.42 -8.04
N ALA A 51 -15.22 22.85 -9.03
CA ALA A 51 -14.56 21.94 -9.96
C ALA A 51 -13.55 21.07 -9.21
N LEU A 52 -12.78 21.63 -8.28
CA LEU A 52 -11.85 20.85 -7.46
C LEU A 52 -12.59 19.80 -6.61
N GLN A 53 -13.62 20.20 -5.86
CA GLN A 53 -14.41 19.26 -5.05
C GLN A 53 -15.13 18.20 -5.91
N ALA A 54 -15.58 18.57 -7.12
CA ALA A 54 -16.17 17.63 -8.06
C ALA A 54 -15.14 16.61 -8.58
N ALA A 55 -13.90 17.04 -8.82
CA ALA A 55 -12.82 16.15 -9.21
C ALA A 55 -12.49 15.17 -8.08
N GLU A 56 -12.45 15.64 -6.83
CA GLU A 56 -12.30 14.79 -5.64
C GLU A 56 -13.45 13.79 -5.48
N ALA A 57 -14.70 14.21 -5.70
CA ALA A 57 -15.85 13.31 -5.67
C ALA A 57 -15.73 12.19 -6.72
N GLY A 58 -15.31 12.53 -7.94
CA GLY A 58 -15.04 11.53 -8.98
C GLY A 58 -13.96 10.52 -8.60
N LEU A 59 -12.90 11.00 -7.93
CA LEU A 59 -11.85 10.14 -7.39
C LEU A 59 -12.39 9.18 -6.31
N GLN A 60 -13.15 9.70 -5.35
CA GLN A 60 -13.75 8.90 -4.27
C GLN A 60 -14.72 7.85 -4.81
N GLN A 61 -15.50 8.19 -5.85
CA GLN A 61 -16.40 7.24 -6.48
C GLN A 61 -15.65 6.10 -7.18
N TYR A 62 -14.50 6.39 -7.79
CA TYR A 62 -13.66 5.34 -8.37
C TYR A 62 -13.04 4.46 -7.29
N ILE A 63 -12.55 5.05 -6.19
CA ILE A 63 -12.06 4.30 -5.02
C ILE A 63 -13.16 3.36 -4.51
N SER A 64 -14.40 3.83 -4.36
CA SER A 64 -15.53 3.00 -3.92
C SER A 64 -15.76 1.77 -4.81
N ARG A 65 -15.56 1.86 -6.12
CA ARG A 65 -15.69 0.69 -7.01
C ARG A 65 -14.53 -0.28 -6.87
N MET A 66 -13.34 0.25 -6.63
CA MET A 66 -12.17 -0.55 -6.32
C MET A 66 -12.31 -1.24 -4.96
N VAL A 67 -12.97 -0.60 -3.98
CA VAL A 67 -13.37 -1.21 -2.69
C VAL A 67 -14.29 -2.39 -2.92
N GLU A 68 -15.33 -2.23 -3.74
CA GLU A 68 -16.29 -3.31 -4.05
C GLU A 68 -15.68 -4.45 -4.88
N ASN A 69 -14.73 -4.15 -5.77
CA ASN A 69 -14.02 -5.13 -6.58
C ASN A 69 -12.54 -4.71 -6.77
N PRO A 70 -11.59 -5.31 -6.04
CA PRO A 70 -10.17 -4.99 -6.17
C PRO A 70 -9.60 -5.22 -7.59
N GLY A 71 -10.22 -6.12 -8.35
CA GLY A 71 -9.89 -6.38 -9.76
C GLY A 71 -10.60 -5.45 -10.75
N TYR A 72 -11.35 -4.44 -10.30
CA TYR A 72 -12.19 -3.61 -11.17
C TYR A 72 -11.38 -2.98 -12.32
N VAL A 73 -10.19 -2.45 -12.03
CA VAL A 73 -9.33 -1.83 -13.05
C VAL A 73 -8.88 -2.82 -14.13
N SER A 74 -8.64 -4.09 -13.81
CA SER A 74 -8.19 -5.08 -14.81
C SER A 74 -9.35 -5.73 -15.55
N GLN A 75 -10.58 -5.55 -15.09
CA GLN A 75 -11.77 -6.21 -15.61
C GLN A 75 -12.75 -5.27 -16.31
N TYR A 76 -12.72 -3.97 -16.03
CA TYR A 76 -13.71 -3.00 -16.53
C TYR A 76 -13.10 -1.64 -16.84
N VAL A 77 -13.70 -0.94 -17.80
CA VAL A 77 -13.54 0.51 -18.02
C VAL A 77 -14.68 1.21 -17.27
N ASP A 78 -14.36 2.18 -16.41
CA ASP A 78 -15.39 2.88 -15.64
C ASP A 78 -16.39 3.61 -16.55
N LYS A 79 -17.66 3.73 -16.15
CA LYS A 79 -18.66 4.55 -16.84
C LYS A 79 -18.27 6.02 -16.99
N ALA A 80 -17.47 6.54 -16.05
CA ALA A 80 -16.97 7.92 -16.07
C ALA A 80 -15.54 8.01 -16.64
N GLU A 81 -14.95 6.91 -17.07
CA GLU A 81 -13.58 6.89 -17.59
C GLU A 81 -13.58 7.02 -19.10
N ASP A 82 -12.59 7.74 -19.64
CA ASP A 82 -12.38 7.82 -21.08
C ASP A 82 -12.14 6.44 -21.71
N PRO A 83 -12.44 6.27 -23.02
CA PRO A 83 -12.16 5.03 -23.72
C PRO A 83 -10.68 4.64 -23.59
N ARG A 84 -10.42 3.43 -23.09
CA ARG A 84 -9.08 2.86 -23.01
C ARG A 84 -8.68 2.29 -24.36
N THR A 85 -7.44 2.52 -24.79
CA THR A 85 -6.84 1.87 -25.95
C THR A 85 -5.77 0.91 -25.49
N ALA A 86 -5.94 -0.39 -25.73
CA ALA A 86 -4.99 -1.42 -25.33
C ALA A 86 -3.66 -1.24 -26.09
N THR A 87 -2.54 -1.11 -25.37
CA THR A 87 -1.24 -0.81 -25.99
C THR A 87 -0.75 -1.94 -26.90
N ALA A 88 -1.06 -3.20 -26.56
CA ALA A 88 -0.58 -4.35 -27.33
C ALA A 88 -1.43 -4.69 -28.56
N SER A 89 -2.76 -4.50 -28.48
CA SER A 89 -3.69 -4.88 -29.57
C SER A 89 -4.27 -3.69 -30.34
N GLY A 90 -4.17 -2.48 -29.81
CA GLY A 90 -4.85 -1.29 -30.34
C GLY A 90 -6.37 -1.31 -30.14
N GLN A 91 -6.93 -2.30 -29.45
CA GLN A 91 -8.37 -2.39 -29.21
C GLN A 91 -8.83 -1.23 -28.30
N VAL A 92 -9.85 -0.50 -28.74
CA VAL A 92 -10.50 0.56 -27.95
C VAL A 92 -11.72 -0.01 -27.23
N VAL A 93 -11.78 0.21 -25.92
CA VAL A 93 -12.90 -0.22 -25.07
C VAL A 93 -13.54 1.00 -24.44
N GLY A 94 -14.83 1.19 -24.73
CA GLY A 94 -15.59 2.35 -24.26
C GLY A 94 -16.03 2.25 -22.79
N PRO A 95 -16.51 3.37 -22.23
CA PRO A 95 -16.92 3.45 -20.82
C PRO A 95 -17.99 2.42 -20.46
N GLY A 96 -17.87 1.81 -19.28
CA GLY A 96 -18.84 0.85 -18.73
C GLY A 96 -18.77 -0.57 -19.31
N ASN A 97 -17.81 -0.86 -20.19
CA ASN A 97 -17.64 -2.20 -20.77
C ASN A 97 -16.53 -3.00 -20.06
N ALA A 98 -16.58 -4.33 -20.22
CA ALA A 98 -15.54 -5.22 -19.73
C ALA A 98 -14.22 -5.01 -20.49
N TRP A 99 -13.11 -5.01 -19.75
CA TRP A 99 -11.76 -4.93 -20.29
C TRP A 99 -11.27 -6.34 -20.70
N PRO A 100 -10.68 -6.52 -21.90
CA PRO A 100 -10.21 -7.81 -22.38
C PRO A 100 -9.14 -8.43 -21.46
N SER A 101 -9.29 -9.72 -21.15
CA SER A 101 -8.30 -10.48 -20.38
C SER A 101 -6.95 -10.53 -21.11
N GLY A 102 -5.85 -10.40 -20.35
CA GLY A 102 -4.49 -10.47 -20.88
C GLY A 102 -3.91 -9.13 -21.37
N GLN A 103 -4.70 -8.05 -21.35
CA GLN A 103 -4.23 -6.69 -21.61
C GLN A 103 -3.88 -6.00 -20.29
N THR A 104 -2.59 -5.77 -20.04
CA THR A 104 -2.11 -5.16 -18.78
C THR A 104 -1.75 -3.68 -18.91
N GLN A 105 -1.77 -3.13 -20.13
CA GLN A 105 -1.34 -1.76 -20.45
C GLN A 105 -2.32 -1.09 -21.41
N TRP A 106 -2.60 0.19 -21.18
CA TRP A 106 -3.50 0.98 -22.03
C TRP A 106 -3.11 2.46 -22.07
N THR A 107 -3.66 3.17 -23.04
CA THR A 107 -3.45 4.61 -23.26
C THR A 107 -4.78 5.34 -23.50
N TYR A 108 -4.75 6.66 -23.32
CA TYR A 108 -5.85 7.57 -23.67
C TYR A 108 -5.38 8.54 -24.74
N SER A 109 -6.31 9.03 -25.57
CA SER A 109 -6.01 10.00 -26.63
C SER A 109 -6.83 11.28 -26.47
N GLY A 110 -6.17 12.43 -26.61
CA GLY A 110 -6.81 13.75 -26.68
C GLY A 110 -7.43 14.23 -25.36
N PRO A 111 -8.34 15.21 -25.41
CA PRO A 111 -8.99 15.78 -24.23
C PRO A 111 -10.06 14.85 -23.65
N PRO A 112 -10.51 15.05 -22.40
CA PRO A 112 -11.56 14.24 -21.80
C PRO A 112 -12.87 14.26 -22.58
N THR A 113 -13.38 13.08 -22.90
CA THR A 113 -14.58 12.87 -23.73
C THR A 113 -15.76 12.32 -22.94
N THR A 114 -15.50 11.61 -21.85
CA THR A 114 -16.53 10.91 -21.06
C THR A 114 -16.86 11.70 -19.80
N TRP A 115 -17.95 12.46 -19.84
CA TRP A 115 -18.35 13.32 -18.73
C TRP A 115 -19.55 12.75 -17.98
N MET A 116 -19.35 12.40 -16.71
CA MET A 116 -20.40 11.95 -15.80
C MET A 116 -20.90 13.12 -14.95
N PRO A 117 -22.21 13.43 -14.94
CA PRO A 117 -22.75 14.48 -14.06
C PRO A 117 -22.66 14.05 -12.58
N LEU A 118 -22.48 15.04 -11.69
CA LEU A 118 -22.68 14.85 -10.25
C LEU A 118 -24.12 15.25 -9.90
N ASP A 119 -24.94 14.26 -9.52
CA ASP A 119 -26.34 14.47 -9.11
C ASP A 119 -26.45 15.00 -7.66
N ASP A 120 -25.77 16.11 -7.37
CA ASP A 120 -25.88 16.81 -6.09
C ASP A 120 -25.97 18.33 -6.33
N GLN A 121 -27.03 18.93 -5.79
CA GLN A 121 -27.36 20.36 -5.94
C GLN A 121 -26.22 21.28 -5.53
N ARG A 122 -25.33 20.86 -4.61
CA ARG A 122 -24.16 21.63 -4.16
C ARG A 122 -23.14 21.87 -5.27
N PHE A 123 -23.04 20.95 -6.24
CA PHE A 123 -22.07 21.01 -7.33
C PHE A 123 -22.63 21.70 -8.59
N GLY A 124 -23.94 21.93 -8.66
CA GLY A 124 -24.58 22.55 -9.82
C GLY A 124 -24.41 21.71 -11.09
N GLN A 125 -24.02 22.33 -12.21
CA GLN A 125 -23.74 21.62 -13.47
C GLN A 125 -22.28 21.12 -13.53
N ALA A 126 -21.83 20.46 -12.47
CA ALA A 126 -20.53 19.83 -12.45
C ALA A 126 -20.59 18.45 -13.11
N SER A 127 -19.53 18.11 -13.83
CA SER A 127 -19.31 16.76 -14.34
C SER A 127 -17.85 16.39 -14.21
N TYR A 128 -17.55 15.11 -14.10
CA TYR A 128 -16.18 14.60 -13.98
C TYR A 128 -15.91 13.50 -15.03
N SER A 129 -14.63 13.34 -15.35
CA SER A 129 -14.08 12.34 -16.26
C SER A 129 -12.86 11.72 -15.60
N LEU A 130 -12.68 10.41 -15.77
CA LEU A 130 -11.59 9.65 -15.18
C LEU A 130 -10.59 9.19 -16.24
N ARG A 131 -9.33 9.11 -15.85
CA ARG A 131 -8.26 8.39 -16.55
C ARG A 131 -7.45 7.64 -15.52
N VAL A 132 -7.11 6.39 -15.79
CA VAL A 132 -6.38 5.52 -14.87
C VAL A 132 -5.14 4.94 -15.53
N ASN A 133 -4.03 4.87 -14.80
CA ASN A 133 -2.79 4.25 -15.26
C ASN A 133 -2.30 3.27 -14.18
N ASN A 134 -1.72 2.15 -14.58
CA ASN A 134 -1.18 1.10 -13.69
C ASN A 134 0.34 0.85 -13.85
N GLU A 135 1.07 1.65 -14.65
CA GLU A 135 2.51 1.45 -14.94
C GLU A 135 3.40 1.52 -13.68
N ASN A 136 3.04 2.33 -12.68
CA ASN A 136 3.84 2.54 -11.46
C ASN A 136 2.92 2.63 -10.23
N GLY A 137 2.04 1.64 -10.09
CA GLY A 137 0.90 1.68 -9.18
C GLY A 137 -0.33 2.33 -9.82
N LEU A 138 -1.48 2.12 -9.21
CA LEU A 138 -2.75 2.63 -9.75
C LEU A 138 -2.84 4.14 -9.51
N VAL A 139 -2.67 4.90 -10.58
CA VAL A 139 -2.82 6.35 -10.61
C VAL A 139 -4.16 6.67 -11.25
N VAL A 140 -5.02 7.36 -10.50
CA VAL A 140 -6.32 7.83 -10.97
C VAL A 140 -6.25 9.34 -11.10
N GLN A 141 -6.50 9.83 -12.30
CA GLN A 141 -6.70 11.23 -12.59
C GLN A 141 -8.19 11.48 -12.77
N SER A 142 -8.75 12.35 -11.95
CA SER A 142 -10.12 12.83 -12.07
C SER A 142 -10.09 14.28 -12.55
N THR A 143 -10.71 14.55 -13.68
CA THR A 143 -10.86 15.89 -14.25
C THR A 143 -12.33 16.28 -14.14
N ALA A 144 -12.62 17.38 -13.48
CA ALA A 144 -13.97 17.90 -13.40
C ALA A 144 -14.09 19.26 -14.09
N ARG A 145 -15.28 19.50 -14.64
CA ARG A 145 -15.67 20.76 -15.25
C ARG A 145 -16.94 21.28 -14.61
N VAL A 146 -17.00 22.59 -14.40
CA VAL A 146 -18.20 23.30 -13.96
C VAL A 146 -18.63 24.26 -15.05
N MET A 147 -19.84 24.03 -15.58
CA MET A 147 -20.42 24.88 -16.62
C MET A 147 -21.02 26.15 -16.01
N PRO A 148 -20.70 27.36 -16.52
CA PRO A 148 -21.43 28.56 -16.15
C PRO A 148 -22.83 28.55 -16.77
N SER A 149 -23.76 29.32 -16.18
CA SER A 149 -25.11 29.50 -16.73
C SER A 149 -25.03 30.08 -18.14
N GLY A 150 -25.44 29.29 -19.15
CA GLY A 150 -25.31 29.63 -20.57
C GLY A 150 -24.25 28.83 -21.35
N GLY A 151 -23.52 27.92 -20.68
CA GLY A 151 -22.84 26.79 -21.31
C GLY A 151 -21.53 27.08 -22.05
N LYS A 152 -20.96 28.29 -21.95
CA LYS A 152 -19.69 28.65 -22.62
C LYS A 152 -18.57 28.86 -21.60
N ASN A 153 -17.37 28.38 -21.92
CA ASN A 153 -16.15 28.50 -21.11
C ASN A 153 -16.24 27.76 -19.75
N PRO A 154 -16.21 26.41 -19.74
CA PRO A 154 -16.13 25.65 -18.50
C PRO A 154 -14.89 26.03 -17.69
N VAL A 155 -15.03 25.97 -16.38
CA VAL A 155 -13.87 25.94 -15.48
C VAL A 155 -13.50 24.49 -15.25
N GLU A 156 -12.26 24.12 -15.56
CA GLU A 156 -11.76 22.76 -15.40
C GLU A 156 -10.67 22.68 -14.34
N ARG A 157 -10.74 21.63 -13.53
CA ARG A 157 -9.76 21.28 -12.51
C ARG A 157 -9.51 19.79 -12.58
N SER A 158 -8.26 19.39 -12.36
CA SER A 158 -7.93 17.97 -12.35
C SER A 158 -7.11 17.65 -11.11
N VAL A 159 -7.47 16.56 -10.45
CA VAL A 159 -6.69 15.98 -9.37
C VAL A 159 -6.15 14.65 -9.83
N GLN A 160 -4.97 14.30 -9.35
CA GLN A 160 -4.35 13.00 -9.56
C GLN A 160 -4.01 12.41 -8.21
N ALA A 161 -4.38 11.15 -8.02
CA ALA A 161 -4.02 10.40 -6.85
C ALA A 161 -3.44 9.04 -7.19
N THR A 162 -2.44 8.62 -6.42
CA THR A 162 -2.01 7.23 -6.40
C THR A 162 -2.82 6.52 -5.33
N ILE A 163 -3.56 5.51 -5.76
CA ILE A 163 -4.46 4.72 -4.92
C ILE A 163 -3.88 3.32 -4.84
N ALA A 164 -3.77 2.77 -3.63
CA ALA A 164 -3.42 1.38 -3.43
C ALA A 164 -4.34 0.80 -2.35
N PRO A 165 -4.81 -0.45 -2.49
CA PRO A 165 -5.53 -1.10 -1.39
C PRO A 165 -4.57 -1.16 -0.21
N ILE A 166 -5.01 -0.99 1.03
CA ILE A 166 -4.12 -1.24 2.17
C ILE A 166 -3.78 -2.73 2.13
N SER A 167 -2.50 -3.04 2.14
CA SER A 167 -2.04 -4.42 2.17
C SER A 167 -1.66 -4.77 3.60
N ILE A 168 -1.70 -6.07 3.93
CA ILE A 168 -1.07 -6.53 5.17
C ILE A 168 0.42 -6.14 5.21
N SER A 169 1.05 -5.96 4.05
CA SER A 169 2.42 -5.48 3.88
C SER A 169 2.65 -4.00 4.27
N ASP A 170 1.61 -3.25 4.64
CA ASP A 170 1.72 -1.84 5.08
C ASP A 170 1.98 -1.69 6.59
N PHE A 171 1.95 -2.82 7.31
CA PHE A 171 2.20 -2.91 8.75
C PHE A 171 3.48 -3.69 9.02
N GLN A 172 4.16 -3.38 10.12
CA GLN A 172 5.24 -4.24 10.61
C GLN A 172 4.66 -5.55 11.14
N MET A 173 3.57 -5.47 11.91
CA MET A 173 2.89 -6.63 12.48
C MET A 173 1.37 -6.44 12.44
N ILE A 174 0.66 -7.47 12.01
CA ILE A 174 -0.79 -7.64 12.09
C ILE A 174 -1.05 -8.99 12.75
N ALA A 175 -1.83 -9.00 13.83
CA ALA A 175 -2.18 -10.24 14.52
C ALA A 175 -3.67 -10.32 14.83
N ASN A 176 -4.30 -11.47 14.54
CA ASN A 176 -5.68 -11.75 14.96
C ASN A 176 -5.80 -12.14 16.44
N THR A 177 -4.82 -11.77 17.25
CA THR A 177 -4.73 -12.07 18.68
C THR A 177 -3.79 -11.07 19.33
N SER A 178 -3.65 -11.15 20.65
CA SER A 178 -2.74 -10.32 21.42
C SER A 178 -1.27 -10.61 21.08
N ILE A 179 -0.45 -9.55 21.03
CA ILE A 179 1.00 -9.64 20.75
C ILE A 179 1.84 -9.05 21.88
N ALA A 180 3.02 -9.63 22.09
CA ALA A 180 3.94 -9.22 23.14
C ALA A 180 5.37 -9.03 22.64
N TYR A 181 5.98 -7.90 22.99
CA TYR A 181 7.37 -7.57 22.72
C TYR A 181 8.12 -7.34 24.04
N GLY A 182 9.26 -8.03 24.19
CA GLY A 182 10.13 -7.89 25.36
C GLY A 182 10.88 -6.55 25.39
N SER A 183 11.56 -6.28 26.50
CA SER A 183 12.29 -5.01 26.73
C SER A 183 13.43 -4.75 25.74
N ALA A 184 13.99 -5.80 25.14
CA ALA A 184 15.05 -5.70 24.13
C ALA A 184 14.53 -5.61 22.68
N ALA A 185 13.22 -5.41 22.48
CA ALA A 185 12.63 -5.28 21.16
C ALA A 185 12.53 -3.81 20.71
N THR A 186 12.90 -3.53 19.46
CA THR A 186 12.58 -2.27 18.79
C THR A 186 11.72 -2.55 17.57
N THR A 187 10.59 -1.85 17.44
CA THR A 187 9.72 -1.93 16.27
C THR A 187 9.72 -0.62 15.50
N GLU A 188 9.89 -0.70 14.19
CA GLU A 188 9.69 0.39 13.22
C GLU A 188 8.54 -0.02 12.31
N GLY A 189 7.50 0.79 12.18
CA GLY A 189 6.29 0.48 11.43
C GLY A 189 5.05 0.25 12.30
N LYS A 190 3.88 0.31 11.67
CA LYS A 190 2.59 0.22 12.35
C LYS A 190 2.39 -1.18 12.94
N LEU A 191 1.82 -1.28 14.14
CA LEU A 191 1.42 -2.53 14.76
C LEU A 191 -0.11 -2.59 14.86
N TRP A 192 -0.71 -3.70 14.49
CA TRP A 192 -2.15 -3.94 14.62
C TRP A 192 -2.42 -5.26 15.33
N SER A 193 -3.36 -5.26 16.27
CA SER A 193 -3.75 -6.43 17.05
C SER A 193 -5.26 -6.45 17.26
N ALA A 194 -5.91 -7.59 16.98
CA ALA A 194 -7.30 -7.85 17.34
C ALA A 194 -7.51 -8.04 18.85
N GLY A 195 -6.42 -8.06 19.64
CA GLY A 195 -6.45 -8.13 21.09
C GLY A 195 -5.65 -7.00 21.74
N ASP A 196 -4.78 -7.37 22.66
CA ASP A 196 -3.86 -6.45 23.34
C ASP A 196 -2.53 -6.29 22.59
N ILE A 197 -1.82 -5.21 22.89
CA ILE A 197 -0.39 -5.07 22.57
C ILE A 197 0.39 -4.81 23.85
N SER A 198 1.23 -5.77 24.25
CA SER A 198 2.20 -5.59 25.33
C SER A 198 3.58 -5.28 24.72
N HIS A 199 4.15 -4.10 24.95
CA HIS A 199 5.42 -3.72 24.33
C HIS A 199 6.37 -3.05 25.34
N ALA A 200 7.28 -3.86 25.92
CA ALA A 200 8.23 -3.41 26.94
C ALA A 200 9.45 -2.67 26.38
N GLY A 201 9.74 -2.85 25.10
CA GLY A 201 10.81 -2.15 24.39
C GLY A 201 10.39 -0.78 23.84
N THR A 202 10.86 -0.42 22.64
CA THR A 202 10.52 0.86 21.98
C THR A 202 9.74 0.63 20.69
N ALA A 203 8.62 1.34 20.52
CA ALA A 203 7.84 1.35 19.29
C ALA A 203 7.91 2.73 18.65
N LYS A 204 8.44 2.78 17.42
CA LYS A 204 8.73 4.05 16.72
C LYS A 204 7.56 4.58 15.89
N GLU A 205 6.51 3.78 15.72
CA GLU A 205 5.34 4.08 14.90
C GLU A 205 4.05 3.76 15.65
N ARG A 206 2.90 4.07 15.04
CA ARG A 206 1.58 3.93 15.68
C ARG A 206 1.23 2.47 15.99
N LEU A 207 0.63 2.27 17.16
CA LEU A 207 0.11 0.99 17.62
C LEU A 207 -1.43 1.04 17.60
N TYR A 208 -2.07 -0.03 17.15
CA TYR A 208 -3.52 -0.18 17.10
C TYR A 208 -3.89 -1.50 17.80
N ALA A 209 -4.49 -1.43 18.98
CA ALA A 209 -4.95 -2.61 19.72
C ALA A 209 -6.46 -2.55 19.93
N ALA A 210 -7.18 -3.60 19.56
CA ALA A 210 -8.63 -3.65 19.76
C ALA A 210 -9.02 -3.57 21.25
N ASN A 211 -8.14 -4.01 22.16
CA ASN A 211 -8.36 -3.93 23.61
C ASN A 211 -7.48 -2.86 24.27
N TYR A 212 -6.31 -3.21 24.81
CA TYR A 212 -5.40 -2.24 25.45
C TYR A 212 -3.96 -2.33 24.92
N VAL A 213 -3.27 -1.19 24.92
CA VAL A 213 -1.81 -1.15 24.79
C VAL A 213 -1.18 -0.96 26.16
N CYS A 214 -0.23 -1.82 26.55
CA CYS A 214 0.53 -1.69 27.79
C CYS A 214 2.04 -1.88 27.55
N ARG A 215 2.87 -1.25 28.39
CA ARG A 215 4.33 -1.37 28.33
C ARG A 215 4.81 -2.64 29.02
N SER A 216 4.24 -2.97 30.16
CA SER A 216 4.66 -4.14 30.94
C SER A 216 3.48 -4.63 31.78
N GLY A 217 3.31 -5.95 31.89
CA GLY A 217 2.18 -6.55 32.61
C GLY A 217 1.84 -7.99 32.18
N GLY A 218 2.51 -8.50 31.13
CA GLY A 218 2.06 -9.72 30.47
C GLY A 218 0.83 -9.46 29.62
N LEU A 219 0.31 -10.52 29.03
CA LEU A 219 -0.99 -10.53 28.37
C LEU A 219 -1.97 -11.29 29.27
N PRO A 220 -3.21 -10.79 29.47
CA PRO A 220 -3.78 -9.57 28.92
C PRO A 220 -3.26 -8.29 29.62
N CYS A 221 -3.42 -7.14 28.95
CA CYS A 221 -3.09 -5.83 29.53
C CYS A 221 -4.18 -5.41 30.55
N SER A 222 -3.77 -5.03 31.76
CA SER A 222 -4.72 -4.61 32.81
C SER A 222 -5.38 -3.24 32.56
N ASN A 223 -4.66 -2.32 31.90
CA ASN A 223 -5.12 -0.97 31.59
C ASN A 223 -4.39 -0.38 30.38
N SER A 224 -4.98 0.65 29.78
CA SER A 224 -4.33 1.43 28.73
C SER A 224 -3.13 2.20 29.26
N GLN A 225 -2.04 2.15 28.52
CA GLN A 225 -0.85 2.97 28.68
C GLN A 225 -0.47 3.63 27.35
N ALA A 226 -1.45 3.95 26.51
CA ALA A 226 -1.26 4.46 25.16
C ALA A 226 -0.43 5.76 25.07
N THR A 227 -0.37 6.54 26.15
CA THR A 227 0.42 7.79 26.28
C THR A 227 1.86 7.57 26.74
N ASN A 228 2.32 6.32 26.87
CA ASN A 228 3.67 6.04 27.32
C ASN A 228 4.71 6.59 26.33
N SER A 229 5.76 7.23 26.83
CA SER A 229 6.82 7.83 26.00
C SER A 229 7.60 6.83 25.15
N ALA A 230 7.54 5.53 25.44
CA ALA A 230 8.11 4.48 24.60
C ALA A 230 7.34 4.26 23.28
N PHE A 231 6.11 4.78 23.17
CA PHE A 231 5.27 4.76 21.97
C PHE A 231 5.39 6.12 21.29
N THR A 232 6.44 6.31 20.50
CA THR A 232 6.88 7.65 20.07
C THR A 232 5.88 8.38 19.17
N LYS A 233 5.00 7.63 18.48
CA LYS A 233 3.92 8.15 17.64
C LYS A 233 2.52 7.94 18.25
N GLY A 234 2.47 7.50 19.50
CA GLY A 234 1.25 7.17 20.23
C GLY A 234 0.68 5.80 19.87
N ALA A 235 -0.37 5.44 20.61
CA ALA A 235 -1.14 4.23 20.42
C ALA A 235 -2.64 4.54 20.45
N PHE A 236 -3.42 3.70 19.78
CA PHE A 236 -4.87 3.73 19.75
C PHE A 236 -5.39 2.40 20.30
N ASP A 237 -6.23 2.49 21.32
CA ASP A 237 -6.88 1.35 21.94
C ASP A 237 -8.33 1.69 22.32
N LYS A 238 -9.03 0.78 23.00
CA LYS A 238 -10.45 0.99 23.33
C LYS A 238 -10.72 2.16 24.28
N ALA A 239 -9.71 2.65 25.01
CA ALA A 239 -9.82 3.77 25.95
C ALA A 239 -9.29 5.09 25.39
N THR A 240 -8.68 5.09 24.20
CA THR A 240 -8.20 6.32 23.54
C THR A 240 -9.32 7.05 22.80
N THR A 241 -9.10 8.35 22.52
CA THR A 241 -9.96 9.18 21.67
C THR A 241 -9.10 9.86 20.59
N PRO A 242 -9.27 9.54 19.29
CA PRO A 242 -10.19 8.54 18.73
C PRO A 242 -9.89 7.12 19.21
N SER A 243 -10.91 6.25 19.20
CA SER A 243 -10.76 4.86 19.64
C SER A 243 -10.12 4.00 18.56
N PHE A 244 -9.73 2.76 18.89
CA PHE A 244 -9.26 1.78 17.90
C PHE A 244 -10.20 1.66 16.70
N ASN A 245 -11.52 1.56 16.91
CA ASN A 245 -12.49 1.37 15.83
C ASN A 245 -12.58 2.58 14.89
N ASP A 246 -12.24 3.77 15.37
CA ASP A 246 -12.27 5.00 14.57
C ASP A 246 -10.93 5.28 13.86
N ALA A 247 -9.83 4.76 14.41
CA ALA A 247 -8.48 5.07 13.98
C ALA A 247 -7.78 3.95 13.20
N ALA A 248 -8.20 2.70 13.37
CA ALA A 248 -7.57 1.53 12.78
C ALA A 248 -8.40 0.96 11.63
N PRO A 249 -7.76 0.52 10.52
CA PRO A 249 -8.44 -0.26 9.50
C PRO A 249 -8.96 -1.57 10.08
N GLN A 250 -10.10 -2.02 9.57
CA GLN A 250 -10.70 -3.29 9.97
C GLN A 250 -10.09 -4.41 9.13
N ILE A 251 -9.59 -5.46 9.78
CA ILE A 251 -8.87 -6.54 9.11
C ILE A 251 -9.66 -7.83 9.22
N ASP A 252 -10.09 -8.35 8.08
CA ASP A 252 -10.68 -9.69 7.96
C ASP A 252 -9.62 -10.69 7.51
N PHE A 253 -9.28 -11.63 8.39
CA PHE A 253 -8.28 -12.68 8.11
C PHE A 253 -8.84 -13.83 7.25
N THR A 254 -10.15 -13.89 6.99
CA THR A 254 -10.76 -14.98 6.22
C THR A 254 -10.54 -14.87 4.72
N ALA A 255 -10.35 -13.65 4.21
CA ALA A 255 -10.15 -13.35 2.79
C ALA A 255 -8.86 -13.96 2.20
N PHE A 256 -7.84 -14.20 3.03
CA PHE A 256 -6.51 -14.66 2.57
C PHE A 256 -6.49 -16.06 1.95
N THR A 257 -7.54 -16.85 2.14
CA THR A 257 -7.63 -18.21 1.59
C THR A 257 -7.72 -18.21 0.07
N GLN A 258 -8.41 -17.22 -0.52
CA GLN A 258 -8.58 -17.11 -1.97
C GLN A 258 -7.25 -16.81 -2.67
N ASP A 259 -6.39 -16.00 -2.04
CA ASP A 259 -5.09 -15.61 -2.61
C ASP A 259 -4.15 -16.81 -2.74
N MET A 260 -4.15 -17.74 -1.78
CA MET A 260 -3.34 -18.97 -1.86
C MET A 260 -3.76 -19.85 -3.05
N VAL A 261 -5.05 -19.90 -3.39
CA VAL A 261 -5.55 -20.63 -4.58
C VAL A 261 -5.07 -19.95 -5.86
N ASN A 262 -5.11 -18.62 -5.92
CA ASN A 262 -4.62 -17.86 -7.07
C ASN A 262 -3.12 -18.07 -7.28
N ILE A 263 -2.33 -18.04 -6.20
CA ILE A 263 -0.88 -18.28 -6.27
C ILE A 263 -0.58 -19.72 -6.68
N LYS A 264 -1.35 -20.71 -6.19
CA LYS A 264 -1.22 -22.11 -6.63
C LYS A 264 -1.43 -22.25 -8.13
N ASN A 265 -2.51 -21.66 -8.67
CA ASN A 265 -2.81 -21.70 -10.09
C ASN A 265 -1.70 -21.01 -10.92
N ALA A 266 -1.20 -19.86 -10.46
CA ALA A 266 -0.11 -19.14 -11.12
C ALA A 266 1.21 -19.95 -11.10
N ALA A 267 1.54 -20.58 -9.98
CA ALA A 267 2.71 -21.45 -9.85
C ALA A 267 2.62 -22.68 -10.76
N GLN A 268 1.43 -23.26 -10.95
CA GLN A 268 1.21 -24.35 -11.89
C GLN A 268 1.32 -23.92 -13.36
N ALA A 269 0.96 -22.67 -13.67
CA ALA A 269 0.99 -22.15 -15.04
C ALA A 269 2.40 -21.73 -15.49
N THR A 270 3.11 -20.95 -14.66
CA THR A 270 4.35 -20.28 -15.07
C THR A 270 5.47 -20.31 -14.02
N GLY A 271 5.24 -20.93 -12.87
CA GLY A 271 6.16 -20.89 -11.73
C GLY A 271 6.63 -22.27 -11.27
N VAL A 272 6.78 -22.42 -9.95
CA VAL A 272 7.24 -23.67 -9.32
C VAL A 272 6.11 -24.26 -8.50
N TYR A 273 5.50 -25.33 -9.00
CA TYR A 273 4.58 -26.16 -8.21
C TYR A 273 5.28 -27.46 -7.76
N ARG A 274 5.19 -27.80 -6.47
CA ARG A 274 5.71 -29.06 -5.94
C ARG A 274 4.67 -29.75 -5.06
N ASN A 275 4.41 -31.01 -5.39
CA ASN A 275 3.58 -31.91 -4.60
C ASN A 275 4.15 -33.33 -4.70
N ASP A 276 4.88 -33.74 -3.66
CA ASP A 276 5.46 -35.07 -3.59
C ASP A 276 5.27 -35.63 -2.18
N GLY A 277 4.41 -36.65 -2.04
CA GLY A 277 4.13 -37.29 -0.75
C GLY A 277 5.33 -37.99 -0.10
N THR A 278 6.41 -38.20 -0.85
CA THR A 278 7.67 -38.75 -0.32
C THR A 278 8.64 -37.65 0.16
N ALA A 279 8.41 -36.39 -0.21
CA ALA A 279 9.12 -35.26 0.35
C ALA A 279 8.63 -35.00 1.79
N LYS A 280 9.55 -34.83 2.74
CA LYS A 280 9.20 -34.32 4.07
C LYS A 280 9.10 -32.81 4.09
N ALA A 281 9.87 -32.16 3.23
CA ALA A 281 9.86 -30.74 2.98
C ALA A 281 10.61 -30.44 1.68
N TRP A 282 10.61 -29.17 1.31
CA TRP A 282 11.44 -28.61 0.26
C TRP A 282 12.37 -27.56 0.84
N MET A 283 13.62 -27.51 0.40
CA MET A 283 14.51 -26.38 0.71
C MET A 283 14.59 -25.47 -0.51
N VAL A 284 14.54 -24.17 -0.29
CA VAL A 284 14.64 -23.14 -1.32
C VAL A 284 15.80 -22.21 -0.97
N GLN A 285 16.64 -21.90 -1.96
CA GLN A 285 17.69 -20.88 -1.86
C GLN A 285 17.60 -19.94 -3.06
N PHE A 286 17.37 -18.66 -2.80
CA PHE A 286 17.47 -17.62 -3.83
C PHE A 286 18.94 -17.23 -4.03
N LEU A 287 19.34 -17.06 -5.29
CA LEU A 287 20.68 -16.68 -5.68
C LEU A 287 20.64 -15.27 -6.28
N SER A 288 21.67 -14.48 -6.01
CA SER A 288 21.88 -13.13 -6.58
C SER A 288 21.96 -13.07 -8.10
N SER A 289 21.94 -14.22 -8.78
CA SER A 289 21.93 -14.34 -10.24
C SER A 289 20.52 -14.43 -10.83
N GLY A 290 19.47 -14.00 -10.10
CA GLY A 290 18.08 -14.14 -10.54
C GLY A 290 17.62 -15.59 -10.70
N SER A 291 18.19 -16.53 -9.93
CA SER A 291 17.84 -17.96 -9.99
C SER A 291 17.54 -18.52 -8.61
N VAL A 292 16.74 -19.57 -8.57
CA VAL A 292 16.38 -20.28 -7.34
C VAL A 292 16.82 -21.73 -7.41
N ARG A 293 17.40 -22.24 -6.32
CA ARG A 293 17.67 -23.66 -6.15
C ARG A 293 16.62 -24.29 -5.25
N VAL A 294 16.12 -25.45 -5.65
CA VAL A 294 15.10 -26.21 -4.93
C VAL A 294 15.58 -27.62 -4.66
N TRP A 295 15.67 -28.01 -3.40
CA TRP A 295 16.04 -29.36 -2.98
C TRP A 295 14.83 -30.07 -2.38
N LYS A 296 14.68 -31.35 -2.68
CA LYS A 296 13.79 -32.23 -1.93
C LYS A 296 14.45 -32.65 -0.62
N ILE A 297 13.77 -32.48 0.50
CA ILE A 297 14.19 -33.00 1.81
C ILE A 297 13.53 -34.36 2.04
N THR A 298 14.34 -35.37 2.30
CA THR A 298 13.90 -36.73 2.67
C THR A 298 14.35 -37.10 4.08
N GLY A 299 13.86 -38.24 4.59
CA GLY A 299 14.15 -38.75 5.94
C GLY A 299 12.99 -38.53 6.89
N ASN A 300 13.28 -38.26 8.16
CA ASN A 300 12.27 -37.85 9.16
C ASN A 300 12.84 -36.74 10.07
N PRO A 301 13.27 -35.59 9.50
CA PRO A 301 13.86 -34.53 10.30
C PRO A 301 12.79 -33.84 11.15
N ASN A 302 13.21 -33.34 12.32
CA ASN A 302 12.53 -32.22 12.95
C ASN A 302 13.05 -30.94 12.29
N LEU A 303 12.24 -30.32 11.43
CA LEU A 303 12.62 -29.15 10.63
C LEU A 303 12.91 -27.90 11.47
N GLU A 304 12.52 -27.88 12.74
CA GLU A 304 12.90 -26.83 13.68
C GLU A 304 14.35 -26.94 14.14
N THR A 305 14.95 -28.14 14.13
CA THR A 305 16.29 -28.38 14.68
C THR A 305 17.30 -28.92 13.69
N SER A 306 16.85 -29.46 12.55
CA SER A 306 17.72 -29.96 11.49
C SER A 306 17.02 -29.95 10.13
N VAL A 307 17.80 -29.78 9.06
CA VAL A 307 17.36 -30.20 7.73
C VAL A 307 17.75 -31.67 7.55
N GLY A 308 16.85 -32.48 6.98
CA GLY A 308 17.10 -33.90 6.71
C GLY A 308 18.11 -34.12 5.60
N THR A 309 17.98 -35.24 4.88
CA THR A 309 18.83 -35.50 3.71
C THR A 309 18.35 -34.64 2.54
N LEU A 310 19.25 -33.80 2.02
CA LEU A 310 19.01 -33.01 0.81
C LEU A 310 19.30 -33.86 -0.44
N GLN A 311 18.30 -34.03 -1.29
CA GLN A 311 18.48 -34.58 -2.63
C GLN A 311 19.17 -33.57 -3.55
N CYS A 312 19.53 -33.95 -4.77
CA CYS A 312 20.17 -33.01 -5.70
C CYS A 312 19.25 -31.82 -6.02
N PRO A 313 19.78 -30.58 -6.07
CA PRO A 313 18.95 -29.43 -6.38
C PRO A 313 18.56 -29.38 -7.85
N GLU A 314 17.37 -28.82 -8.08
CA GLU A 314 17.01 -28.23 -9.36
C GLU A 314 17.33 -26.73 -9.30
N THR A 315 17.94 -26.18 -10.35
CA THR A 315 18.16 -24.73 -10.49
C THR A 315 17.18 -24.20 -11.53
N ILE A 316 16.40 -23.20 -11.14
CA ILE A 316 15.33 -22.60 -11.93
C ILE A 316 15.66 -21.12 -12.08
N THR A 317 15.75 -20.64 -13.32
CA THR A 317 15.93 -19.21 -13.59
C THR A 317 14.60 -18.49 -13.43
N MET A 318 14.58 -17.44 -12.61
CA MET A 318 13.40 -16.60 -12.44
C MET A 318 13.25 -15.69 -13.66
N PRO A 319 12.03 -15.29 -14.03
CA PRO A 319 11.84 -14.30 -15.07
C PRO A 319 12.51 -12.99 -14.64
N GLY A 320 13.44 -12.47 -15.46
CA GLY A 320 14.17 -11.25 -15.14
C GLY A 320 13.30 -9.99 -15.17
N GLY A 321 13.74 -8.94 -14.47
CA GLY A 321 13.06 -7.65 -14.37
C GLY A 321 11.83 -7.69 -13.45
N ALA A 322 10.91 -6.73 -13.62
CA ALA A 322 9.71 -6.58 -12.79
C ALA A 322 8.61 -7.64 -13.02
N GLN A 323 8.96 -8.81 -13.57
CA GLN A 323 8.00 -9.88 -13.85
C GLN A 323 7.80 -10.75 -12.60
N PRO A 324 6.55 -11.08 -12.24
CA PRO A 324 6.27 -11.82 -11.03
C PRO A 324 6.64 -13.31 -11.16
N PHE A 325 7.17 -13.88 -10.08
CA PHE A 325 7.49 -15.30 -9.97
C PHE A 325 6.74 -15.95 -8.80
N TYR A 326 6.15 -17.11 -9.04
CA TYR A 326 5.26 -17.77 -8.09
C TYR A 326 5.79 -19.16 -7.74
N MET A 327 5.84 -19.47 -6.45
CA MET A 327 6.22 -20.80 -5.96
C MET A 327 5.15 -21.31 -5.00
N TYR A 328 4.71 -22.54 -5.19
CA TYR A 328 3.73 -23.20 -4.33
C TYR A 328 4.15 -24.63 -4.00
N PHE A 329 4.16 -24.94 -2.71
CA PHE A 329 4.55 -26.23 -2.18
C PHE A 329 3.43 -26.80 -1.31
N GLU A 330 3.01 -28.05 -1.58
CA GLU A 330 2.03 -28.74 -0.73
C GLU A 330 2.64 -29.23 0.59
N GLN A 331 3.97 -29.42 0.61
CA GLN A 331 4.75 -29.82 1.79
C GLN A 331 5.43 -28.60 2.44
N PRO A 332 5.90 -28.70 3.69
CA PRO A 332 6.63 -27.62 4.34
C PRO A 332 7.85 -27.16 3.54
N VAL A 333 8.22 -25.89 3.70
CA VAL A 333 9.36 -25.28 2.99
C VAL A 333 10.38 -24.75 3.99
N VAL A 334 11.66 -24.93 3.70
CA VAL A 334 12.77 -24.29 4.41
C VAL A 334 13.43 -23.27 3.47
N VAL A 335 13.50 -22.00 3.85
CA VAL A 335 14.18 -20.95 3.10
C VAL A 335 15.58 -20.74 3.67
N GLY A 336 16.58 -21.09 2.88
CA GLY A 336 17.97 -21.15 3.31
C GLY A 336 18.27 -22.27 4.33
N ASN A 337 19.53 -22.37 4.73
CA ASN A 337 19.97 -23.29 5.78
C ASN A 337 21.29 -22.82 6.41
N GLY A 338 21.32 -22.54 7.71
CA GLY A 338 22.52 -22.11 8.43
C GLY A 338 23.49 -23.25 8.76
N ASN A 339 23.05 -24.50 8.69
CA ASN A 339 23.92 -25.65 8.89
C ASN A 339 24.78 -25.94 7.66
N SER A 340 25.96 -26.51 7.91
CA SER A 340 26.78 -27.09 6.84
C SER A 340 26.26 -28.48 6.47
N VAL A 341 25.38 -28.53 5.46
CA VAL A 341 24.82 -29.79 4.93
C VAL A 341 25.23 -29.97 3.48
N THR A 342 25.69 -31.16 3.13
CA THR A 342 26.03 -31.53 1.75
C THR A 342 24.83 -32.21 1.11
N ASP A 343 24.50 -31.83 -0.13
CA ASP A 343 23.46 -32.53 -0.88
C ASP A 343 23.92 -33.91 -1.37
N SER A 344 22.97 -34.74 -1.77
CA SER A 344 23.23 -36.12 -2.19
C SER A 344 24.09 -36.22 -3.47
N CYS A 345 24.19 -35.14 -4.25
CA CYS A 345 25.05 -35.07 -5.43
C CYS A 345 26.46 -34.56 -5.10
N SER A 346 26.72 -34.17 -3.84
CA SER A 346 27.92 -33.42 -3.45
C SER A 346 28.18 -32.17 -4.30
N ALA A 347 27.14 -31.63 -4.94
CA ALA A 347 27.25 -30.50 -5.84
C ALA A 347 27.31 -29.18 -5.06
N THR A 348 26.67 -29.14 -3.89
CA THR A 348 26.68 -27.99 -2.99
C THR A 348 26.85 -28.44 -1.53
N SER A 349 27.67 -27.69 -0.78
CA SER A 349 27.91 -27.91 0.65
C SER A 349 27.95 -26.57 1.38
N GLY A 350 27.64 -26.59 2.68
CA GLY A 350 27.77 -25.43 3.55
C GLY A 350 26.46 -24.72 3.87
N SER A 351 26.61 -23.60 4.55
CA SER A 351 25.54 -22.65 4.86
C SER A 351 25.00 -22.03 3.56
N ARG A 352 23.68 -21.85 3.49
CA ARG A 352 22.93 -21.39 2.31
C ARG A 352 22.06 -20.19 2.67
N ALA A 353 22.63 -19.00 2.64
CA ALA A 353 21.87 -17.75 2.69
C ALA A 353 21.17 -17.52 1.35
N SER A 354 20.07 -16.75 1.37
CA SER A 354 19.31 -16.40 0.17
C SER A 354 19.48 -14.94 -0.20
N VAL A 355 19.63 -14.66 -1.49
CA VAL A 355 19.58 -13.30 -2.04
C VAL A 355 18.55 -13.28 -3.16
N VAL A 356 17.52 -12.46 -3.01
CA VAL A 356 16.39 -12.37 -3.94
C VAL A 356 16.68 -11.27 -4.97
N ASP A 357 16.63 -11.65 -6.23
CA ASP A 357 16.72 -10.78 -7.40
C ASP A 357 15.45 -11.03 -8.24
N GLY A 358 14.48 -10.13 -8.12
CA GLY A 358 13.14 -10.21 -8.69
C GLY A 358 11.98 -10.10 -7.68
N GLN A 359 10.75 -10.24 -8.21
CA GLN A 359 9.51 -10.15 -7.45
C GLN A 359 8.92 -11.54 -7.24
N VAL A 360 9.01 -12.07 -6.02
CA VAL A 360 8.70 -13.47 -5.73
C VAL A 360 7.64 -13.61 -4.64
N THR A 361 6.69 -14.52 -4.85
CA THR A 361 5.82 -15.02 -3.79
C THR A 361 5.95 -16.53 -3.66
N LEU A 362 6.37 -16.98 -2.47
CA LEU A 362 6.51 -18.38 -2.11
C LEU A 362 5.46 -18.77 -1.08
N VAL A 363 4.74 -19.85 -1.37
CA VAL A 363 3.67 -20.38 -0.54
C VAL A 363 3.96 -21.82 -0.15
N SER A 364 3.78 -22.14 1.12
CA SER A 364 3.67 -23.49 1.64
C SER A 364 2.23 -23.70 2.12
N ALA A 365 1.58 -24.79 1.70
CA ALA A 365 0.30 -25.20 2.27
C ALA A 365 0.41 -25.60 3.76
N SER A 366 1.63 -25.79 4.26
CA SER A 366 1.97 -26.11 5.64
C SER A 366 2.84 -25.00 6.24
N ASN A 367 3.91 -25.35 6.95
CA ASN A 367 4.81 -24.39 7.58
C ASN A 367 5.89 -23.89 6.60
N VAL A 368 6.41 -22.70 6.87
CA VAL A 368 7.65 -22.19 6.27
C VAL A 368 8.68 -21.99 7.38
N TYR A 369 9.87 -22.54 7.18
CA TYR A 369 10.99 -22.45 8.09
C TYR A 369 12.03 -21.49 7.54
N ILE A 370 12.48 -20.54 8.35
CA ILE A 370 13.60 -19.66 8.03
C ILE A 370 14.86 -20.30 8.59
N GLY A 371 15.73 -20.75 7.69
CA GLY A 371 16.94 -21.48 8.05
C GLY A 371 18.20 -20.62 8.03
N ASN A 372 18.19 -19.46 7.37
CA ASN A 372 19.36 -18.60 7.20
C ASN A 372 18.98 -17.16 6.84
N ASP A 373 19.97 -16.31 6.64
CA ASP A 373 19.80 -14.94 6.17
C ASP A 373 19.10 -14.89 4.80
N ILE A 374 18.28 -13.86 4.63
CA ILE A 374 17.55 -13.57 3.39
C ILE A 374 17.66 -12.06 3.13
N ASP A 375 18.26 -11.67 2.01
CA ASP A 375 18.31 -10.26 1.61
C ASP A 375 17.86 -10.09 0.16
N TYR A 376 17.74 -8.83 -0.25
CA TYR A 376 17.46 -8.44 -1.63
C TYR A 376 18.75 -8.03 -2.33
N GLU A 377 18.91 -8.37 -3.60
CA GLU A 377 20.08 -7.96 -4.39
C GLU A 377 20.08 -6.44 -4.60
N THR A 378 18.93 -5.90 -5.01
CA THR A 378 18.67 -4.49 -5.29
C THR A 378 17.46 -4.00 -4.48
N SER A 379 17.73 -3.24 -3.42
CA SER A 379 16.67 -2.66 -2.61
C SER A 379 15.79 -1.69 -3.42
N GLY A 380 14.48 -1.94 -3.45
CA GLY A 380 13.51 -1.10 -4.15
C GLY A 380 12.94 -1.71 -5.41
N ASP A 381 13.62 -2.71 -5.99
CA ASP A 381 13.18 -3.45 -7.19
C ASP A 381 12.85 -4.92 -6.88
N ASP A 382 13.51 -5.49 -5.87
CA ASP A 382 13.27 -6.85 -5.43
C ASP A 382 12.31 -6.92 -4.24
N VAL A 383 11.50 -7.97 -4.22
CA VAL A 383 10.57 -8.22 -3.13
C VAL A 383 10.30 -9.71 -2.95
N LEU A 384 10.22 -10.15 -1.70
CA LEU A 384 9.84 -11.52 -1.33
C LEU A 384 8.60 -11.52 -0.45
N GLY A 385 7.59 -12.29 -0.87
CA GLY A 385 6.44 -12.69 -0.08
C GLY A 385 6.57 -14.14 0.36
N LEU A 386 6.42 -14.42 1.64
CA LEU A 386 6.40 -15.76 2.22
C LEU A 386 5.05 -16.01 2.88
N ILE A 387 4.34 -17.05 2.44
CA ILE A 387 3.05 -17.43 2.99
C ILE A 387 3.12 -18.86 3.50
N ALA A 388 2.84 -19.06 4.79
CA ALA A 388 2.65 -20.35 5.42
C ALA A 388 1.16 -20.56 5.69
N GLY A 389 0.60 -21.66 5.17
CA GLY A 389 -0.74 -22.11 5.56
C GLY A 389 -0.82 -22.46 7.05
N GLY A 390 0.29 -22.89 7.65
CA GLY A 390 0.44 -23.07 9.10
C GLY A 390 1.23 -21.93 9.73
N GLU A 391 2.46 -22.23 10.15
CA GLU A 391 3.34 -21.35 10.92
C GLU A 391 4.54 -20.86 10.10
N MET A 392 5.00 -19.64 10.40
CA MET A 392 6.29 -19.12 9.99
C MET A 392 7.28 -19.34 11.15
N ILE A 393 8.29 -20.19 10.96
CA ILE A 393 9.17 -20.65 12.04
C ILE A 393 10.63 -20.29 11.76
N MET A 394 11.26 -19.50 12.61
CA MET A 394 12.72 -19.34 12.64
C MET A 394 13.34 -20.60 13.25
N ALA A 395 14.05 -21.37 12.44
CA ALA A 395 14.63 -22.63 12.85
C ALA A 395 15.82 -22.44 13.79
N ASN A 396 16.09 -23.40 14.67
CA ASN A 396 17.18 -23.35 15.63
C ASN A 396 18.57 -23.23 14.95
N TYR A 397 18.71 -23.83 13.77
CA TYR A 397 19.95 -23.81 13.01
C TYR A 397 20.16 -22.54 12.18
N THR A 398 19.40 -21.46 12.42
CA THR A 398 19.72 -20.15 11.87
C THR A 398 21.07 -19.65 12.42
N PRO A 399 21.79 -18.78 11.70
CA PRO A 399 22.97 -18.11 12.22
C PRO A 399 22.72 -17.42 13.55
N THR A 400 23.75 -17.32 14.41
CA THR A 400 23.69 -16.63 15.71
C THR A 400 23.11 -15.22 15.60
N ASN A 401 23.44 -14.52 14.51
CA ASN A 401 22.83 -13.24 14.16
C ASN A 401 22.06 -13.44 12.85
N LEU A 402 20.74 -13.47 12.93
CA LEU A 402 19.87 -13.69 11.78
C LEU A 402 19.42 -12.33 11.23
N ASN A 403 19.72 -12.07 9.96
CA ASN A 403 19.19 -10.94 9.21
C ASN A 403 18.34 -11.44 8.06
N TRP A 404 17.05 -11.12 8.07
CA TRP A 404 16.17 -11.53 6.99
C TRP A 404 15.12 -10.50 6.62
N ARG A 405 14.80 -10.47 5.32
CA ARG A 405 13.92 -9.50 4.69
C ARG A 405 12.82 -10.19 3.89
N ALA A 406 11.55 -9.94 4.22
CA ALA A 406 10.38 -10.44 3.50
C ALA A 406 9.07 -9.83 4.02
N ALA A 407 8.02 -9.82 3.20
CA ALA A 407 6.65 -9.80 3.69
C ALA A 407 6.22 -11.22 4.05
N THR A 408 5.62 -11.42 5.22
CA THR A 408 5.34 -12.75 5.78
C THR A 408 3.90 -12.88 6.23
N LEU A 409 3.29 -14.03 5.97
CA LEU A 409 1.94 -14.38 6.42
C LEU A 409 1.92 -15.81 6.99
N ALA A 410 1.50 -15.96 8.25
CA ALA A 410 1.15 -17.24 8.87
C ALA A 410 -0.38 -17.32 8.98
N GLN A 411 -1.02 -18.04 8.07
CA GLN A 411 -2.48 -17.99 7.90
C GLN A 411 -3.25 -18.57 9.09
N ASN A 412 -2.82 -19.73 9.59
CA ASN A 412 -3.50 -20.45 10.68
C ASN A 412 -2.63 -20.63 11.92
N GLY A 413 -1.46 -20.01 11.95
CA GLY A 413 -0.41 -20.30 12.90
C GLY A 413 0.28 -19.07 13.46
N GLN A 414 1.46 -19.29 14.03
CA GLN A 414 2.28 -18.26 14.65
C GLN A 414 3.43 -17.85 13.74
N TRP A 415 3.92 -16.63 13.96
CA TRP A 415 5.25 -16.21 13.52
C TRP A 415 6.20 -16.37 14.69
N ARG A 416 7.00 -17.45 14.74
CA ARG A 416 7.70 -17.83 15.96
C ARG A 416 9.11 -18.36 15.74
N THR A 417 9.88 -18.44 16.82
CA THR A 417 11.11 -19.25 16.86
C THR A 417 10.79 -20.72 17.14
N ALA A 418 11.76 -21.59 16.87
CA ALA A 418 11.70 -23.00 17.21
C ALA A 418 11.28 -23.22 18.68
N ALA A 419 10.35 -24.15 18.90
CA ALA A 419 9.81 -24.50 20.20
C ALA A 419 10.84 -25.26 21.04
N GLY A 420 10.81 -25.04 22.35
CA GLY A 420 11.67 -25.76 23.30
C GLY A 420 13.17 -25.40 23.21
N TYR A 421 13.55 -24.39 22.42
CA TYR A 421 14.93 -23.95 22.36
C TYR A 421 15.34 -23.13 23.59
N SER A 422 16.52 -23.45 24.13
CA SER A 422 17.11 -22.85 25.33
C SER A 422 18.46 -22.17 25.09
N GLY A 423 18.91 -22.04 23.84
CA GLY A 423 20.15 -21.33 23.53
C GLY A 423 19.95 -19.82 23.35
N ASN A 424 21.06 -19.10 23.38
CA ASN A 424 21.11 -17.65 23.24
C ASN A 424 21.66 -17.29 21.85
N HIS A 425 20.79 -17.18 20.85
CA HIS A 425 21.17 -16.48 19.64
C HIS A 425 21.39 -14.99 19.96
N GLY A 426 22.28 -14.35 19.23
CA GLY A 426 22.69 -12.97 19.46
C GLY A 426 21.57 -12.00 19.09
N GLN A 427 21.44 -11.71 17.79
CA GLN A 427 20.53 -10.68 17.29
C GLN A 427 19.61 -11.23 16.20
N LEU A 428 18.34 -10.81 16.27
CA LEU A 428 17.41 -10.86 15.15
C LEU A 428 17.25 -9.47 14.55
N VAL A 429 17.51 -9.36 13.25
CA VAL A 429 17.06 -8.24 12.43
C VAL A 429 16.07 -8.77 11.41
N PHE A 430 14.81 -8.40 11.56
CA PHE A 430 13.78 -8.68 10.56
C PHE A 430 13.40 -7.38 9.88
N ARG A 431 13.51 -7.31 8.55
CA ARG A 431 13.08 -6.15 7.76
C ARG A 431 11.89 -6.54 6.88
N GLY A 432 10.70 -6.02 7.16
CA GLY A 432 9.54 -6.43 6.39
C GLY A 432 8.22 -6.20 7.09
N SER A 433 7.29 -7.11 6.78
CA SER A 433 5.93 -7.11 7.30
C SER A 433 5.56 -8.52 7.77
N THR A 434 4.76 -8.59 8.82
CA THR A 434 4.26 -9.84 9.38
C THR A 434 2.75 -9.78 9.56
N ALA A 435 2.06 -10.79 9.07
CA ALA A 435 0.67 -11.09 9.39
C ALA A 435 0.57 -12.50 9.99
N THR A 436 -0.24 -12.65 11.03
CA THR A 436 -0.35 -13.92 11.78
C THR A 436 -1.72 -14.08 12.42
N SER A 437 -2.30 -15.28 12.42
CA SER A 437 -3.55 -15.52 13.14
C SER A 437 -3.33 -15.66 14.65
N ASN A 438 -2.21 -16.26 15.07
CA ASN A 438 -1.97 -16.67 16.46
C ASN A 438 -0.79 -15.93 17.12
N GLY A 439 -0.46 -14.75 16.61
CA GLY A 439 0.57 -13.89 17.18
C GLY A 439 1.97 -14.42 16.88
N GLY A 440 2.94 -14.05 17.70
CA GLY A 440 4.32 -14.44 17.46
C GLY A 440 5.29 -14.15 18.60
N TYR A 441 6.44 -14.81 18.54
CA TYR A 441 7.53 -14.61 19.49
C TYR A 441 8.88 -14.98 18.88
N ALA A 442 9.94 -14.26 19.27
CA ALA A 442 11.31 -14.56 18.85
C ALA A 442 12.25 -14.69 20.05
N ASN A 443 11.87 -15.50 21.03
CA ASN A 443 12.56 -15.60 22.31
C ASN A 443 13.95 -16.26 22.24
N MET A 444 14.26 -16.92 21.12
CA MET A 444 15.58 -17.46 20.81
C MET A 444 16.69 -16.39 20.74
N PHE A 445 16.34 -15.13 20.44
CA PHE A 445 17.28 -14.05 20.23
C PHE A 445 17.30 -13.06 21.40
N ASN A 446 18.50 -12.70 21.86
CA ASN A 446 18.68 -11.74 22.95
C ASN A 446 18.16 -10.35 22.56
N SER A 447 18.60 -9.86 21.40
CA SER A 447 18.20 -8.56 20.83
C SER A 447 17.33 -8.75 19.60
N ARG A 448 16.28 -7.94 19.46
CA ARG A 448 15.30 -8.05 18.37
C ARG A 448 15.00 -6.68 17.76
N SER A 449 15.31 -6.52 16.49
CA SER A 449 14.97 -5.34 15.69
C SER A 449 13.98 -5.75 14.61
N TYR A 450 12.76 -5.26 14.72
CA TYR A 450 11.71 -5.45 13.74
C TYR A 450 11.54 -4.15 12.96
N LEU A 451 12.07 -4.13 11.74
CA LEU A 451 12.15 -2.94 10.91
C LEU A 451 11.11 -3.05 9.82
N TYR A 452 10.30 -2.02 9.61
CA TYR A 452 9.41 -2.00 8.47
C TYR A 452 10.19 -1.76 7.18
N ASP A 453 9.90 -2.56 6.15
CA ASP A 453 10.46 -2.38 4.84
C ASP A 453 9.65 -1.37 4.03
N THR A 454 10.21 -0.18 3.81
CA THR A 454 9.51 0.87 3.05
C THR A 454 9.30 0.53 1.58
N THR A 455 10.05 -0.43 1.02
CA THR A 455 9.84 -0.93 -0.34
C THR A 455 8.44 -1.54 -0.48
N LEU A 456 7.88 -2.15 0.57
CA LEU A 456 6.56 -2.79 0.55
C LEU A 456 5.40 -1.82 0.30
N LYS A 457 5.62 -0.51 0.44
CA LYS A 457 4.63 0.53 0.12
C LYS A 457 4.46 0.74 -1.38
N SER A 458 5.56 0.64 -2.14
CA SER A 458 5.56 0.87 -3.59
C SER A 458 5.60 -0.42 -4.38
N LEU A 459 6.22 -1.46 -3.82
CA LEU A 459 6.44 -2.73 -4.46
C LEU A 459 6.05 -3.86 -3.50
N ARG A 460 4.90 -4.47 -3.77
CA ARG A 460 4.34 -5.56 -2.98
C ARG A 460 4.72 -6.90 -3.61
N PRO A 461 4.84 -7.97 -2.82
CA PRO A 461 5.02 -9.28 -3.41
C PRO A 461 3.83 -9.62 -4.33
N PRO A 462 4.08 -10.26 -5.48
CA PRO A 462 3.02 -10.56 -6.44
C PRO A 462 1.92 -11.44 -5.85
N LEU A 463 0.65 -11.06 -6.03
CA LEU A 463 -0.52 -11.76 -5.47
C LEU A 463 -0.46 -11.91 -3.92
N PHE A 464 0.32 -11.10 -3.23
CA PHE A 464 0.30 -11.09 -1.77
C PHE A 464 -1.04 -10.56 -1.27
N PRO A 465 -1.61 -11.12 -0.19
CA PRO A 465 -2.95 -10.74 0.23
C PRO A 465 -3.11 -9.26 0.53
N THR A 466 -4.25 -8.71 0.12
CA THR A 466 -4.63 -7.32 0.39
C THR A 466 -5.76 -7.27 1.41
N LEU A 467 -5.86 -6.19 2.18
CA LEU A 467 -7.02 -5.96 3.03
C LEU A 467 -8.18 -5.52 2.14
N GLU A 468 -9.27 -6.28 2.15
CA GLU A 468 -10.52 -5.87 1.51
C GLU A 468 -11.10 -4.64 2.23
N GLY A 469 -11.78 -3.75 1.51
CA GLY A 469 -12.49 -2.63 2.13
C GLY A 469 -11.70 -1.32 2.27
N ASP A 470 -10.37 -1.39 2.42
CA ASP A 470 -9.56 -0.24 2.83
C ASP A 470 -8.56 0.19 1.74
N TRP A 471 -8.60 1.45 1.33
CA TRP A 471 -7.73 2.03 0.30
C TRP A 471 -6.99 3.23 0.84
N ASP A 472 -5.68 3.30 0.60
CA ASP A 472 -4.85 4.46 0.94
C ASP A 472 -4.62 5.33 -0.29
N VAL A 473 -4.70 6.65 -0.07
CA VAL A 473 -4.37 7.66 -1.07
C VAL A 473 -2.96 8.15 -0.74
N SER A 474 -1.96 7.51 -1.33
CA SER A 474 -0.56 7.73 -0.94
C SER A 474 0.02 9.06 -1.45
N LYS A 475 -0.52 9.57 -2.55
CA LYS A 475 -0.15 10.87 -3.15
C LYS A 475 -1.39 11.53 -3.70
N TRP A 476 -1.59 12.79 -3.38
CA TRP A 476 -2.64 13.64 -3.96
C TRP A 476 -1.99 14.92 -4.47
N ARG A 477 -2.30 15.31 -5.70
CA ARG A 477 -1.89 16.59 -6.28
C ARG A 477 -2.90 17.11 -7.29
N GLU A 478 -3.04 18.42 -7.35
CA GLU A 478 -3.69 19.08 -8.48
C GLU A 478 -2.75 19.00 -9.71
N VAL A 479 -3.34 18.74 -10.88
CA VAL A 479 -2.63 18.64 -12.16
C VAL A 479 -3.38 19.41 -13.23
N THR A 480 -2.68 19.76 -14.31
CA THR A 480 -3.32 20.35 -15.49
C THR A 480 -4.27 19.32 -16.12
N PRO A 481 -5.50 19.72 -16.51
CA PRO A 481 -6.39 18.87 -17.29
C PRO A 481 -5.69 18.31 -18.54
N PRO A 482 -5.95 17.05 -18.93
CA PRO A 482 -5.39 16.48 -20.14
C PRO A 482 -5.84 17.28 -21.37
N SER A 483 -4.90 17.57 -22.28
CA SER A 483 -5.13 18.33 -23.52
C SER A 483 -5.45 17.46 -24.71
#